data_AF-A0A9X2WBF5-F1
#
_entry.id   AF-A0A9X2WBF5-F1
#
_cell.length_a   1.000
_cell.length_b   1.000
_cell.length_c   1.000
_cell.angle_alpha   90.00
_cell.angle_beta   90.00
_cell.angle_gamma   90.00
#
_symmetry.space_group_name_H-M   'P 1'
#
loop_
_entity.id
_entity.type
_entity.pdbx_description
1 polymer ?
#
loop_
_entity_poly.entity_id
_entity_poly.type
_entity_poly.pdbx_seq_one_letter_code
_entity_poly.pdbx_strand_id
1 'polypeptide(L)'
;MSAELFEQVKNLSLEVRSLIRQGVREGVDERIQQRNQLLQQWFSQINDLINLTNEQQVFLETLLQEEQQLLTELQQEQKNIASHQSGKKKLSKYEQLPH
;
A
#
# COMPACT_ATOMS: atom_id res chain seq x y z
N MET A 1 4.85 19.46 14.47
CA MET A 1 5.49 19.22 13.16
C MET A 1 5.69 17.74 12.85
N SER A 2 6.63 17.00 13.45
CA SER A 2 6.84 15.58 13.08
C SER A 2 5.63 14.67 13.38
N ALA A 3 4.94 14.89 14.52
CA ALA A 3 3.74 14.13 14.87
C ALA A 3 2.54 14.40 13.93
N GLU A 4 2.39 15.63 13.43
CA GLU A 4 1.35 15.96 12.44
C GLU A 4 1.63 15.34 11.08
N LEU A 5 2.89 15.33 10.66
CA LEU A 5 3.33 14.65 9.42
C LEU A 5 3.08 13.15 9.51
N PHE A 6 3.34 12.53 10.66
CA PHE A 6 3.03 11.13 10.89
C PHE A 6 1.52 10.83 10.79
N GLU A 7 0.68 11.64 11.45
CA GLU A 7 -0.77 11.46 11.37
C GLU A 7 -1.29 11.65 9.94
N GLN A 8 -0.70 12.56 9.14
CA GLN A 8 -1.03 12.70 7.73
C GLN A 8 -0.67 11.45 6.92
N VAL A 9 0.52 10.88 7.12
CA VAL A 9 0.95 9.63 6.46
C VAL A 9 0.03 8.47 6.83
N LYS A 10 -0.33 8.37 8.10
CA LYS A 10 -1.23 7.33 8.63
C LYS A 10 -2.64 7.45 8.03
N ASN A 11 -3.21 8.66 7.99
CA ASN A 11 -4.52 8.90 7.40
C ASN A 11 -4.54 8.57 5.90
N LEU A 12 -3.51 8.97 5.15
CA LEU A 12 -3.35 8.61 3.75
C LEU A 12 -3.23 7.09 3.55
N SER A 13 -2.54 6.39 4.45
CA SER A 13 -2.41 4.93 4.38
C SER A 13 -3.77 4.23 4.60
N LEU A 14 -4.60 4.74 5.52
CA LEU A 14 -5.96 4.25 5.73
C LEU A 14 -6.89 4.54 4.53
N GLU A 15 -6.76 5.72 3.93
CA GLU A 15 -7.52 6.11 2.74
C GLU A 15 -7.16 5.22 1.54
N VAL A 16 -5.88 5.04 1.25
CA VAL A 16 -5.39 4.13 0.20
C VAL A 16 -5.92 2.71 0.42
N ARG A 17 -5.86 2.20 1.65
CA ARG A 17 -6.40 0.88 2.00
C ARG A 17 -7.92 0.78 1.75
N SER A 18 -8.65 1.83 2.09
CA SER A 18 -10.10 1.90 1.86
C SER A 18 -10.43 1.87 0.36
N LEU A 19 -9.71 2.66 -0.44
CA LEU A 19 -9.89 2.73 -1.89
C LEU A 19 -9.59 1.40 -2.58
N ILE A 20 -8.49 0.74 -2.19
CA ILE A 20 -8.13 -0.59 -2.68
C ILE A 20 -9.23 -1.61 -2.36
N ARG A 21 -9.76 -1.61 -1.11
CA ARG A 21 -10.86 -2.50 -0.71
C ARG A 21 -12.14 -2.27 -1.50
N GLN A 22 -12.39 -1.04 -1.91
CA GLN A 22 -13.56 -0.67 -2.72
C GLN A 22 -13.35 -0.96 -4.21
N GLY A 23 -12.16 -1.42 -4.62
CA GLY A 23 -11.83 -1.69 -6.01
C GLY A 23 -11.64 -0.42 -6.86
N VAL A 24 -11.50 0.74 -6.21
CA VAL A 24 -11.23 2.02 -6.88
C VAL A 24 -9.77 2.02 -7.33
N ARG A 25 -9.55 2.22 -8.63
CA ARG A 25 -8.19 2.32 -9.21
C ARG A 25 -7.78 3.76 -9.51
N GLU A 26 -8.76 4.61 -9.77
CA GLU A 26 -8.54 5.99 -10.19
C GLU A 26 -8.07 6.83 -9.00
N GLY A 27 -6.94 7.52 -9.16
CA GLY A 27 -6.36 8.37 -8.11
C GLY A 27 -5.77 7.62 -6.90
N VAL A 28 -5.63 6.29 -6.96
CA VAL A 28 -4.93 5.52 -5.91
C VAL A 28 -3.42 5.69 -6.04
N ASP A 29 -2.89 5.63 -7.27
CA ASP A 29 -1.46 5.80 -7.51
C ASP A 29 -0.97 7.18 -7.08
N GLU A 30 -1.76 8.24 -7.32
CA GLU A 30 -1.46 9.61 -6.88
C GLU A 30 -1.42 9.71 -5.35
N ARG A 31 -2.39 9.09 -4.67
CA ARG A 31 -2.42 9.04 -3.19
C ARG A 31 -1.26 8.24 -2.61
N ILE A 32 -0.86 7.15 -3.26
CA ILE A 32 0.33 6.38 -2.88
C ILE A 32 1.60 7.24 -3.04
N GLN A 33 1.73 7.97 -4.14
CA GLN A 33 2.87 8.87 -4.35
C GLN A 33 2.90 9.98 -3.30
N GLN A 34 1.76 10.59 -3.00
CA GLN A 34 1.65 11.64 -1.99
C GLN A 34 1.99 11.11 -0.58
N ARG A 35 1.49 9.92 -0.23
CA ARG A 35 1.84 9.22 1.01
C ARG A 35 3.35 8.99 1.11
N ASN A 36 3.97 8.53 0.02
CA ASN A 36 5.41 8.23 0.00
C ASN A 36 6.27 9.50 0.13
N GLN A 37 5.86 10.61 -0.48
CA GLN A 37 6.55 11.90 -0.31
C GLN A 37 6.48 12.40 1.13
N LEU A 38 5.30 12.34 1.76
CA LEU A 38 5.13 12.74 3.16
C LEU A 38 5.89 11.83 4.12
N LEU A 39 5.95 10.53 3.82
CA LEU A 39 6.75 9.58 4.58
C LEU A 39 8.24 9.93 4.50
N GLN A 40 8.76 10.23 3.29
CA GLN A 40 10.16 10.65 3.12
C GLN A 40 10.46 11.96 3.86
N GLN A 41 9.56 12.94 3.81
CA GLN A 41 9.73 14.20 4.53
C GLN A 41 9.71 13.99 6.05
N TRP A 42 8.81 13.14 6.55
CA TRP A 42 8.77 12.77 7.95
C TRP A 42 10.05 12.06 8.37
N PHE A 43 10.54 11.09 7.58
CA PHE A 43 11.82 10.43 7.82
C PHE A 43 12.97 11.42 7.85
N SER A 44 13.03 12.39 6.92
CA SER A 44 14.07 13.42 6.90
C SER A 44 14.03 14.30 8.14
N GLN A 45 12.83 14.69 8.61
CA GLN A 45 12.69 15.50 9.83
C GLN A 45 13.04 14.73 11.09
N ILE A 46 12.77 13.41 11.13
CA ILE A 46 13.31 12.57 12.19
C ILE A 46 14.83 12.52 12.03
N ASN A 47 15.38 12.30 10.83
CA ASN A 47 16.84 12.20 10.62
C ASN A 47 17.62 13.45 11.03
N ASP A 48 17.02 14.64 10.93
CA ASP A 48 17.60 15.90 11.43
C ASP A 48 17.52 16.01 12.97
N LEU A 49 16.71 15.20 13.64
CA LEU A 49 16.58 15.07 15.11
C LEU A 49 17.40 13.90 15.70
N ILE A 50 18.19 13.19 14.88
CA ILE A 50 18.81 11.89 15.17
C ILE A 50 20.34 12.04 15.29
N ASN A 51 21.10 11.59 16.30
CA ASN A 51 20.87 10.95 17.59
C ASN A 51 19.78 9.86 17.70
N LEU A 52 19.63 9.03 16.66
CA LEU A 52 18.94 7.73 16.81
C LEU A 52 19.72 6.92 17.83
N THR A 53 19.05 6.47 18.87
CA THR A 53 19.53 5.29 19.58
C THR A 53 19.27 4.06 18.71
N ASN A 54 20.16 3.05 18.80
CA ASN A 54 20.05 1.83 17.99
C ASN A 54 18.66 1.18 18.04
N GLU A 55 17.93 1.26 19.16
CA GLU A 55 16.57 0.73 19.28
C GLU A 55 15.57 1.39 18.33
N GLN A 56 15.66 2.71 18.13
CA GLN A 56 14.75 3.42 17.23
C GLN A 56 15.07 3.10 15.76
N GLN A 57 16.35 2.85 15.45
CA GLN A 57 16.79 2.45 14.12
C GLN A 57 16.30 1.03 13.78
N VAL A 58 16.43 0.10 14.73
CA VAL A 58 15.88 -1.27 14.62
C VAL A 58 14.36 -1.26 14.52
N PHE A 59 13.67 -0.38 15.26
CA PHE A 59 12.22 -0.24 15.16
C PHE A 59 11.80 0.22 13.75
N LEU A 60 12.49 1.20 13.18
CA LEU A 60 12.19 1.70 11.82
C LEU A 60 12.49 0.66 10.74
N GLU A 61 13.57 -0.12 10.89
CA GLU A 61 13.88 -1.23 9.98
C GLU A 61 12.82 -2.33 10.04
N THR A 62 12.35 -2.65 11.26
CA THR A 62 11.28 -3.63 11.47
C THR A 62 9.98 -3.15 10.81
N LEU A 63 9.60 -1.89 11.04
CA LEU A 63 8.41 -1.29 10.44
C LEU A 63 8.48 -1.29 8.90
N LEU A 64 9.66 -1.01 8.33
CA LEU A 64 9.86 -1.02 6.88
C LEU A 64 9.74 -2.43 6.30
N GLN A 65 10.25 -3.45 6.99
CA GLN A 65 10.10 -4.85 6.58
C GLN A 65 8.64 -5.30 6.60
N GLU A 66 7.90 -4.95 7.66
CA GLU A 66 6.46 -5.26 7.77
C GLU A 66 5.66 -4.64 6.61
N GLU A 67 5.93 -3.38 6.27
CA GLU A 67 5.28 -2.70 5.15
C GLU A 67 5.62 -3.33 3.78
N GLN A 68 6.87 -3.73 3.56
CA GLN A 68 7.26 -4.42 2.32
C GLN A 68 6.59 -5.79 2.17
N GLN A 69 6.44 -6.52 3.28
CA GLN A 69 5.76 -7.79 3.29
C GLN A 69 4.27 -7.61 2.99
N LEU A 70 3.62 -6.64 3.64
CA LEU A 70 2.21 -6.32 3.38
C LEU A 70 1.97 -5.91 1.92
N LEU A 71 2.87 -5.13 1.32
CA LEU A 71 2.80 -4.75 -0.09
C LEU A 71 2.86 -5.99 -1.00
N THR A 72 3.74 -6.93 -0.69
CA THR A 72 3.91 -8.18 -1.45
C THR A 72 2.65 -9.04 -1.39
N GLU A 73 2.06 -9.17 -0.21
CA GLU A 73 0.80 -9.90 -0.02
C GLU A 73 -0.34 -9.28 -0.83
N LEU A 74 -0.49 -7.95 -0.79
CA LEU A 74 -1.51 -7.23 -1.56
C LEU A 74 -1.33 -7.40 -3.08
N GLN A 75 -0.10 -7.36 -3.59
CA GLN A 75 0.17 -7.61 -5.00
C GLN A 75 -0.17 -9.06 -5.41
N GLN A 76 0.11 -10.01 -4.54
CA GLN A 76 -0.20 -11.42 -4.78
C GLN A 76 -1.72 -11.67 -4.79
N GLU A 77 -2.46 -11.09 -3.84
CA GLU A 77 -3.92 -11.12 -3.83
C GLU A 77 -4.52 -10.50 -5.10
N GLN A 78 -4.00 -9.37 -5.56
CA GLN A 78 -4.46 -8.73 -6.79
C GLN A 78 -4.24 -9.62 -8.03
N LYS A 79 -3.09 -10.30 -8.13
CA LYS A 79 -2.83 -11.29 -9.20
C LYS A 79 -3.80 -12.46 -9.15
N ASN A 80 -4.09 -12.97 -7.96
CA ASN A 80 -5.01 -14.09 -7.77
C ASN A 80 -6.44 -13.72 -8.17
N ILE A 81 -6.89 -12.52 -7.86
CA ILE A 81 -8.21 -12.03 -8.28
C ILE A 81 -8.27 -11.86 -9.81
N ALA A 82 -7.22 -11.28 -10.43
CA ALA A 82 -7.16 -11.11 -11.88
C ALA A 82 -7.15 -12.44 -12.65
N SER A 83 -6.48 -13.46 -12.12
CA SER A 83 -6.47 -14.81 -12.70
C SER A 83 -7.83 -15.50 -12.56
N HIS A 84 -8.52 -15.33 -11.42
CA HIS A 84 -9.86 -15.88 -11.20
C HIS A 84 -10.92 -15.19 -12.07
N GLN A 85 -10.83 -13.88 -12.29
CA GLN A 85 -11.74 -13.17 -13.21
C GLN A 85 -11.52 -13.57 -14.69
N SER A 86 -10.27 -13.84 -15.08
CA SER A 86 -9.95 -14.34 -16.42
C SER A 86 -10.47 -15.77 -16.65
N GLY A 87 -10.43 -16.62 -15.61
CA GLY A 87 -11.03 -17.96 -15.62
C GLY A 87 -12.56 -17.90 -15.76
N LYS A 88 -13.24 -17.03 -14.99
CA LYS A 88 -14.70 -16.83 -15.09
C LYS A 88 -15.14 -16.32 -16.47
N LYS A 89 -14.38 -15.39 -17.08
CA LYS A 89 -14.66 -14.93 -18.46
C LYS A 89 -14.52 -16.02 -19.51
N LYS A 90 -13.59 -16.97 -19.33
CA LYS A 90 -13.44 -18.11 -20.26
C LYS A 90 -14.59 -19.11 -20.10
N LEU A 91 -14.93 -19.51 -18.86
CA LEU A 91 -16.05 -20.43 -18.58
C LEU A 91 -17.39 -19.90 -19.09
N SER A 92 -17.70 -18.62 -18.86
CA SER A 92 -18.95 -18.01 -19.33
C SER A 92 -19.04 -17.90 -20.87
N LYS A 93 -17.90 -17.94 -21.57
CA LYS A 93 -17.84 -17.98 -23.05
C LYS A 93 -18.12 -19.37 -23.62
N TYR A 94 -17.87 -20.43 -22.85
CA TYR A 94 -18.20 -21.81 -23.25
C TYR A 94 -19.67 -22.18 -22.98
N GLU A 95 -20.32 -21.55 -22.01
CA GLU A 95 -21.77 -21.72 -21.74
C GLU A 95 -22.68 -20.97 -22.73
N GLN A 96 -22.14 -20.08 -23.56
CA GLN A 96 -22.89 -19.30 -24.56
C GLN A 96 -22.79 -19.86 -25.99
N LEU A 97 -22.16 -21.00 -26.20
CA LEU A 97 -22.16 -21.70 -27.48
C LEU A 97 -23.41 -22.60 -27.55
N PRO A 98 -24.38 -22.34 -28.43
CA PRO A 98 -25.52 -23.23 -28.60
C PRO A 98 -25.05 -24.56 -29.21
N HIS A 99 -25.59 -25.66 -28.70
CA HIS A 99 -25.53 -26.99 -29.33
C HIS A 99 -26.29 -27.02 -30.65
#